data_AF-A0A061N421-F1
#
_entry.id   AF-A0A061N421-F1
#
_cell.length_a   1.000
_cell.length_b   1.000
_cell.length_c   1.000
_cell.angle_alpha   90.00
_cell.angle_beta   90.00
_cell.angle_gamma   90.00
#
_symmetry.space_group_name_H-M   'P 1'
#
loop_
_entity.id
_entity.type
_entity.pdbx_description
1 polymer ?
#
loop_
_entity_poly.entity_id
_entity_poly.type
_entity_poly.pdbx_seq_one_letter_code
_entity_poly.pdbx_strand_id
1 'polypeptide(L)'
;MWRYIGIGFVIVVVLLIAIVAWGWSQIGAGVPTTQGQYEFNEIHSEVNIYRDDYGVPHIEAESEYDLYFAQGFVTAQDRMFQMDLSRRQASGMLSEVIGESALDTDRYFRTFGLRRAADASYDEYGEDAQEILQAYADGVNAYLAQMDESGDIPVEFRLLGYSPEPWEPLDSLTIGKYMAYDLGGTWQGQAFRYWLVNNVSEEEAIDLMPTYKEDGPIIMDVAKNTDVDVLSAFEDVAAYLPEPFNGSNNWVISGDHTQSGAPLLADDPHLGLATPSIWYETHLRGPSVDVNGVIFAGVPGIILGHNDEIAWGVTNVGPDVQELYLEKRNPDDPYQFLYEDEWYDADVIMEEIVVDGYDEPVQHEVVVTRHGPLLSEYSDPLQQEDVAMALRWTAHDPTKELEAILEINKASNWESFFTCFRILFSACSKLRLRRP
;
A
#
# COMPACT_ATOMS: atom_id res chain seq x y z
N MET A 1 -16.24 33.25 51.51
CA MET A 1 -16.91 32.38 50.53
C MET A 1 -16.73 32.90 49.10
N TRP A 2 -17.31 34.04 48.72
CA TRP A 2 -17.18 34.63 47.36
C TRP A 2 -15.74 34.86 46.87
N ARG A 3 -14.84 35.30 47.75
CA ARG A 3 -13.41 35.47 47.44
C ARG A 3 -12.70 34.14 47.10
N TYR A 4 -13.08 33.05 47.75
CA TYR A 4 -12.51 31.71 47.47
C TYR A 4 -13.10 31.11 46.19
N ILE A 5 -14.38 31.36 45.91
CA ILE A 5 -15.03 30.98 44.64
C ILE A 5 -14.41 31.73 43.47
N GLY A 6 -14.14 33.03 43.61
CA GLY A 6 -13.47 33.83 42.58
C GLY A 6 -12.03 33.39 42.31
N ILE A 7 -11.25 33.06 43.36
CA ILE A 7 -9.91 32.49 43.19
C ILE A 7 -9.97 31.13 42.50
N GLY A 8 -10.90 30.26 42.90
CA GLY A 8 -11.10 28.95 42.27
C GLY A 8 -11.46 29.05 40.78
N PHE A 9 -12.35 29.97 40.42
CA PHE A 9 -12.72 30.22 39.02
C PHE A 9 -11.52 30.72 38.20
N VAL A 10 -10.72 31.66 38.72
CA VAL A 10 -9.51 32.14 38.05
C VAL A 10 -8.49 31.02 37.84
N ILE A 11 -8.28 30.16 38.83
CA ILE A 11 -7.38 29.01 38.70
C ILE A 11 -7.85 28.05 37.60
N VAL A 12 -9.15 27.73 37.56
CA VAL A 12 -9.71 26.86 36.51
C VAL A 12 -9.54 27.47 35.12
N VAL A 13 -9.82 28.77 34.96
CA VAL A 13 -9.64 29.46 33.68
C VAL A 13 -8.18 29.48 33.25
N VAL A 14 -7.24 29.75 34.17
CA VAL A 14 -5.80 29.71 33.87
C VAL A 14 -5.35 28.31 33.47
N LEU A 15 -5.83 27.27 34.16
CA LEU A 15 -5.53 25.88 33.80
C LEU A 15 -6.09 25.51 32.42
N LEU A 16 -7.32 25.92 32.10
CA LEU A 16 -7.90 25.71 30.77
C LEU A 16 -7.09 26.42 29.68
N ILE A 17 -6.70 27.68 29.91
CA ILE A 17 -5.84 28.41 28.96
C ILE A 17 -4.49 27.72 28.80
N ALA A 18 -3.89 27.25 29.90
CA ALA A 18 -2.61 26.53 29.85
C ALA A 18 -2.74 25.21 29.08
N ILE A 19 -3.83 24.46 29.26
CA ILE A 19 -4.10 23.21 28.51
C ILE A 19 -4.29 23.52 27.02
N VAL A 20 -5.07 24.55 26.67
CA VAL A 20 -5.29 24.95 25.27
C VAL A 20 -3.99 25.44 24.64
N ALA A 21 -3.21 26.26 25.33
CA ALA A 21 -1.93 26.76 24.83
C ALA A 21 -0.89 25.63 24.69
N TRP A 22 -0.85 24.71 25.64
CA TRP A 22 -0.02 23.51 25.55
C TRP A 22 -0.45 22.64 24.37
N GLY A 23 -1.74 22.32 24.26
CA GLY A 23 -2.29 21.55 23.13
C GLY A 23 -2.03 22.21 21.78
N TRP A 24 -2.20 23.53 21.67
CA TRP A 24 -1.86 24.29 20.46
C TRP A 24 -0.38 24.22 20.12
N SER A 25 0.49 24.36 21.12
CA SER A 25 1.94 24.21 20.94
C SER A 25 2.32 22.78 20.55
N GLN A 26 1.60 21.77 21.03
CA GLN A 26 1.84 20.39 20.61
C GLN A 26 1.38 20.15 19.18
N ILE A 27 0.21 20.67 18.78
CA ILE A 27 -0.31 20.53 17.41
C ILE A 27 0.56 21.29 16.40
N GLY A 28 1.11 22.45 16.78
CA GLY A 28 2.01 23.21 15.91
C GLY A 28 3.42 22.61 15.80
N ALA A 29 3.84 21.81 16.77
CA ALA A 29 5.10 21.08 16.71
C ALA A 29 4.96 19.88 15.76
N GLY A 30 5.87 19.78 14.79
CA GLY A 30 5.81 18.79 13.71
C GLY A 30 5.06 19.26 12.46
N VAL A 31 4.63 20.53 12.40
CA VAL A 31 4.17 21.12 11.12
C VAL A 31 5.39 21.29 10.20
N PRO A 32 5.31 20.86 8.93
CA PRO A 32 6.44 20.94 8.01
C PRO A 32 6.94 22.37 7.83
N THR A 33 8.25 22.56 7.94
CA THR A 33 8.89 23.83 7.58
C THR A 33 9.06 23.87 6.06
N THR A 34 8.12 24.50 5.37
CA THR A 34 8.06 24.53 3.90
C THR A 34 8.85 25.68 3.27
N GLN A 35 9.49 26.52 4.08
CA GLN A 35 10.30 27.64 3.63
C GLN A 35 11.62 27.63 4.38
N GLY A 36 12.72 27.73 3.63
CA GLY A 36 14.05 27.76 4.22
C GLY A 36 15.10 27.28 3.24
N GLN A 37 16.31 27.14 3.75
CA GLN A 37 17.42 26.48 3.08
C GLN A 37 17.91 25.37 4.00
N TYR A 38 18.15 24.21 3.41
CA TYR A 38 18.71 23.05 4.07
C TYR A 38 20.04 22.72 3.42
N GLU A 39 21.03 22.35 4.23
CA GLU A 39 22.33 21.91 3.75
C GLU A 39 22.52 20.45 4.15
N PHE A 40 22.74 19.60 3.15
CA PHE A 40 23.01 18.18 3.31
C PHE A 40 24.36 17.87 2.67
N ASN A 41 25.13 16.95 3.25
CA ASN A 41 26.41 16.54 2.69
C ASN A 41 26.24 15.50 1.56
N GLU A 42 25.05 14.90 1.50
CA GLU A 42 24.65 13.81 0.62
C GLU A 42 24.29 14.29 -0.79
N ILE A 43 23.80 15.52 -0.93
CA ILE A 43 23.42 16.09 -2.23
C ILE A 43 24.64 16.65 -2.98
N HIS A 44 24.64 16.52 -4.30
CA HIS A 44 25.76 16.95 -5.15
C HIS A 44 25.61 18.39 -5.64
N SER A 45 24.38 18.87 -5.77
CA SER A 45 24.02 20.14 -6.40
C SER A 45 22.82 20.79 -5.70
N GLU A 46 22.56 22.06 -6.04
CA GLU A 46 21.42 22.80 -5.49
C GLU A 46 20.10 22.21 -6.02
N VAL A 47 19.18 21.90 -5.09
CA VAL A 47 17.82 21.47 -5.40
C VAL A 47 16.85 22.61 -5.09
N ASN A 48 16.01 22.96 -6.07
CA ASN A 48 14.96 23.96 -5.89
C ASN A 48 13.62 23.28 -5.66
N ILE A 49 12.98 23.59 -4.54
CA ILE A 49 11.65 23.08 -4.20
C ILE A 49 10.72 24.29 -4.08
N TYR A 50 9.66 24.31 -4.88
CA TYR A 50 8.56 25.25 -4.69
C TYR A 50 7.27 24.49 -4.43
N ARG A 51 6.41 25.05 -3.59
CA ARG A 51 5.06 24.53 -3.37
C ARG A 51 4.06 25.50 -3.96
N ASP A 52 3.09 24.98 -4.69
CA ASP A 52 2.03 25.78 -5.28
C ASP A 52 0.95 26.20 -4.26
N ASP A 53 -0.11 26.85 -4.72
CA ASP A 53 -1.22 27.33 -3.87
C ASP A 53 -2.01 26.18 -3.20
N TYR A 54 -1.86 24.94 -3.67
CA TYR A 54 -2.45 23.73 -3.11
C TYR A 54 -1.48 22.95 -2.20
N GLY A 55 -0.21 23.40 -2.13
CA GLY A 55 0.84 22.76 -1.34
C GLY A 55 1.58 21.64 -2.07
N VAL A 56 1.31 21.43 -3.36
CA VAL A 56 1.95 20.41 -4.20
C VAL A 56 3.42 20.80 -4.38
N PRO A 57 4.38 19.95 -3.99
CA PRO A 57 5.79 20.21 -4.21
C PRO A 57 6.17 19.98 -5.68
N HIS A 58 6.94 20.91 -6.20
CA HIS A 58 7.62 20.82 -7.47
C HIS A 58 9.12 20.86 -7.20
N ILE A 59 9.80 19.77 -7.55
CA ILE A 59 11.19 19.51 -7.19
C ILE A 59 12.02 19.58 -8.47
N GLU A 60 13.01 20.46 -8.50
CA GLU A 60 13.93 20.64 -9.62
C GLU A 60 15.38 20.42 -9.16
N ALA A 61 16.10 19.50 -9.84
CA ALA A 61 17.48 19.15 -9.52
C ALA A 61 18.32 18.90 -10.79
N GLU A 62 19.64 19.06 -10.70
CA GLU A 62 20.58 18.79 -11.81
C GLU A 62 21.10 17.35 -11.84
N SER A 63 20.76 16.54 -10.84
CA SER A 63 21.16 15.13 -10.68
C SER A 63 19.92 14.27 -10.39
N GLU A 64 19.88 13.05 -10.93
CA GLU A 64 18.82 12.09 -10.60
C GLU A 64 18.86 11.72 -9.10
N TYR A 65 20.04 11.49 -8.53
CA TYR A 65 20.16 11.20 -7.09
C TYR A 65 19.58 12.33 -6.24
N ASP A 66 19.97 13.57 -6.51
CA ASP A 66 19.51 14.74 -5.74
C ASP A 66 17.99 14.95 -5.88
N LEU A 67 17.42 14.63 -7.05
CA LEU A 67 15.98 14.69 -7.31
C LEU A 67 15.19 13.73 -6.42
N TYR A 68 15.59 12.45 -6.38
CA TYR A 68 14.89 11.43 -5.60
C TYR A 68 15.18 11.54 -4.10
N PHE A 69 16.38 12.00 -3.72
CA PHE A 69 16.68 12.44 -2.35
C PHE A 69 15.71 13.52 -1.90
N ALA A 70 15.55 14.58 -2.70
CA ALA A 70 14.61 15.65 -2.35
C ALA A 70 13.15 15.17 -2.35
N GLN A 71 12.77 14.25 -3.24
CA GLN A 71 11.44 13.62 -3.21
C GLN A 71 11.21 12.89 -1.88
N GLY A 72 12.17 12.08 -1.43
CA GLY A 72 12.09 11.37 -0.15
C GLY A 72 11.99 12.32 1.04
N PHE A 73 12.85 13.34 1.08
CA PHE A 73 12.86 14.36 2.13
C PHE A 73 11.53 15.12 2.21
N VAL A 74 11.00 15.59 1.09
CA VAL A 74 9.76 16.38 1.02
C VAL A 74 8.53 15.52 1.34
N THR A 75 8.51 14.28 0.88
CA THR A 75 7.42 13.34 1.19
C THR A 75 7.41 13.00 2.69
N ALA A 76 8.57 12.74 3.28
CA ALA A 76 8.71 12.52 4.72
C ALA A 76 8.31 13.75 5.52
N GLN A 77 8.77 14.94 5.10
CA GLN A 77 8.36 16.22 5.69
C GLN A 77 6.84 16.35 5.81
N ASP A 78 6.08 15.88 4.82
CA ASP A 78 4.63 15.99 4.83
C ASP A 78 3.91 14.80 5.48
N ARG A 79 4.47 13.59 5.35
CA ARG A 79 3.74 12.32 5.55
C ARG A 79 4.49 11.28 6.39
N MET A 80 5.53 11.66 7.15
CA MET A 80 6.39 10.69 7.85
C MET A 80 5.62 9.67 8.69
N PHE A 81 4.61 10.09 9.46
CA PHE A 81 3.81 9.16 10.26
C PHE A 81 3.01 8.17 9.39
N GLN A 82 2.41 8.65 8.29
CA GLN A 82 1.71 7.78 7.33
C GLN A 82 2.69 6.77 6.68
N MET A 83 3.89 7.23 6.32
CA MET A 83 4.94 6.39 5.73
C MET A 83 5.39 5.30 6.72
N ASP A 84 5.70 5.67 7.97
CA ASP A 84 6.14 4.72 8.99
C ASP A 84 5.06 3.66 9.29
N LEU A 85 3.81 4.10 9.46
CA LEU A 85 2.70 3.19 9.71
C LEU A 85 2.48 2.22 8.54
N SER A 86 2.61 2.71 7.30
CA SER A 86 2.43 1.89 6.09
C SER A 86 3.52 0.81 5.97
N ARG A 87 4.80 1.15 6.20
CA ARG A 87 5.87 0.13 6.17
C ARG A 87 5.72 -0.89 7.30
N ARG A 88 5.26 -0.47 8.47
CA ARG A 88 5.03 -1.35 9.63
C ARG A 88 3.89 -2.32 9.38
N GLN A 89 2.77 -1.83 8.86
CA GLN A 89 1.65 -2.69 8.49
C GLN A 89 2.07 -3.71 7.42
N ALA A 90 2.75 -3.25 6.38
CA ALA A 90 3.20 -4.11 5.30
C ALA A 90 4.25 -5.15 5.74
N SER A 91 5.09 -4.80 6.72
CA SER A 91 6.15 -5.67 7.25
C SER A 91 5.70 -6.55 8.43
N GLY A 92 4.51 -6.31 9.00
CA GLY A 92 4.07 -6.92 10.25
C GLY A 92 4.94 -6.49 11.45
N MET A 93 4.97 -5.16 11.70
CA MET A 93 5.74 -4.49 12.77
C MET A 93 4.87 -3.44 13.51
N LEU A 94 3.55 -3.54 13.44
CA LEU A 94 2.65 -2.63 14.17
C LEU A 94 2.67 -2.86 15.68
N SER A 95 2.85 -4.11 16.14
CA SER A 95 2.87 -4.43 17.56
C SER A 95 4.03 -3.80 18.30
N GLU A 96 5.10 -3.42 17.60
CA GLU A 96 6.23 -2.69 18.17
C GLU A 96 5.85 -1.32 18.73
N VAL A 97 4.78 -0.71 18.20
CA VAL A 97 4.36 0.66 18.57
C VAL A 97 2.91 0.74 19.06
N ILE A 98 2.09 -0.27 18.78
CA ILE A 98 0.69 -0.38 19.23
C ILE A 98 0.54 -1.42 20.36
N GLY A 99 1.50 -2.33 20.51
CA GLY A 99 1.47 -3.42 21.48
C GLY A 99 0.61 -4.61 21.04
N GLU A 100 0.22 -5.44 22.01
CA GLU A 100 -0.43 -6.74 21.81
C GLU A 100 -1.68 -6.70 20.90
N SER A 101 -2.42 -5.59 20.90
CA SER A 101 -3.62 -5.46 20.06
C SER A 101 -3.37 -5.52 18.54
N ALA A 102 -2.13 -5.28 18.11
CA ALA A 102 -1.72 -5.41 16.72
C ALA A 102 -0.99 -6.73 16.39
N LEU A 103 -0.71 -7.57 17.40
CA LEU A 103 0.11 -8.78 17.23
C LEU A 103 -0.47 -9.75 16.20
N ASP A 104 -1.78 -9.95 16.17
CA ASP A 104 -2.40 -10.87 15.20
C ASP A 104 -2.36 -10.31 13.77
N THR A 105 -2.39 -8.98 13.62
CA THR A 105 -2.17 -8.33 12.32
C THR A 105 -0.74 -8.55 11.84
N ASP A 106 0.23 -8.41 12.76
CA ASP A 106 1.64 -8.63 12.44
C ASP A 106 1.89 -10.10 12.07
N ARG A 107 1.38 -11.05 12.85
CA ARG A 107 1.43 -12.49 12.52
C ARG A 107 0.89 -12.77 11.12
N TYR A 108 -0.25 -12.19 10.77
CA TYR A 108 -0.83 -12.33 9.44
C TYR A 108 0.12 -11.81 8.35
N PHE A 109 0.62 -10.57 8.44
CA PHE A 109 1.52 -10.01 7.41
C PHE A 109 2.91 -10.67 7.39
N ARG A 110 3.41 -11.17 8.53
CA ARG A 110 4.61 -12.00 8.63
C ARG A 110 4.42 -13.33 7.91
N THR A 111 3.27 -13.98 8.11
CA THR A 111 2.94 -15.20 7.36
C THR A 111 2.78 -14.90 5.87
N PHE A 112 2.06 -13.83 5.52
CA PHE A 112 1.83 -13.42 4.14
C PHE A 112 3.15 -13.13 3.41
N GLY A 113 4.12 -12.49 4.08
CA GLY A 113 5.51 -12.44 3.62
C GLY A 113 5.82 -11.32 2.62
N LEU A 114 5.13 -10.18 2.68
CA LEU A 114 5.34 -9.06 1.76
C LEU A 114 6.78 -8.52 1.79
N ARG A 115 7.36 -8.33 3.00
CA ARG A 115 8.75 -7.85 3.14
C ARG A 115 9.76 -8.85 2.55
N ARG A 116 9.57 -10.15 2.77
CA ARG A 116 10.41 -11.19 2.15
C ARG A 116 10.31 -11.18 0.62
N ALA A 117 9.11 -10.96 0.08
CA ALA A 117 8.91 -10.85 -1.36
C ALA A 117 9.53 -9.56 -1.95
N ALA A 118 9.51 -8.45 -1.20
CA ALA A 118 10.19 -7.22 -1.56
C ALA A 118 11.71 -7.39 -1.57
N ASP A 119 12.27 -8.08 -0.57
CA ASP A 119 13.70 -8.38 -0.45
C ASP A 119 14.18 -9.24 -1.63
N ALA A 120 13.46 -10.32 -1.93
CA ALA A 120 13.73 -11.16 -3.08
C ALA A 120 13.56 -10.42 -4.43
N SER A 121 12.74 -9.37 -4.47
CA SER A 121 12.59 -8.53 -5.67
C SER A 121 13.75 -7.54 -5.82
N TYR A 122 14.28 -6.98 -4.73
CA TYR A 122 15.33 -5.96 -4.75
C TYR A 122 16.59 -6.43 -5.50
N ASP A 123 17.00 -7.68 -5.29
CA ASP A 123 18.17 -8.28 -5.96
C ASP A 123 18.03 -8.39 -7.49
N GLU A 124 16.79 -8.39 -8.00
CA GLU A 124 16.54 -8.42 -9.44
C GLU A 124 16.61 -7.02 -10.05
N TYR A 125 16.43 -5.93 -9.28
CA TYR A 125 16.37 -4.57 -9.81
C TYR A 125 17.69 -4.16 -10.46
N GLY A 126 17.60 -3.34 -11.53
CA GLY A 126 18.79 -2.72 -12.12
C GLY A 126 19.49 -1.76 -11.16
N GLU A 127 20.79 -1.55 -11.35
CA GLU A 127 21.62 -0.64 -10.53
C GLU A 127 21.00 0.77 -10.44
N ASP A 128 20.53 1.32 -11.56
CA ASP A 128 19.87 2.65 -11.60
C ASP A 128 18.62 2.72 -10.70
N ALA A 129 17.80 1.67 -10.66
CA ALA A 129 16.58 1.65 -9.85
C ALA A 129 16.90 1.45 -8.36
N GLN A 130 17.94 0.66 -8.04
CA GLN A 130 18.46 0.54 -6.67
C GLN A 130 19.04 1.88 -6.18
N GLU A 131 19.75 2.60 -7.03
CA GLU A 131 20.29 3.93 -6.71
C GLU A 131 19.17 4.95 -6.44
N ILE A 132 18.08 4.94 -7.23
CA ILE A 132 16.91 5.77 -6.99
C ILE A 132 16.24 5.45 -5.64
N LEU A 133 16.07 4.16 -5.32
CA LEU A 133 15.51 3.72 -4.05
C LEU A 133 16.39 4.16 -2.87
N GLN A 134 17.71 4.05 -3.01
CA GLN A 134 18.66 4.51 -2.02
C GLN A 134 18.61 6.03 -1.84
N ALA A 135 18.62 6.80 -2.93
CA ALA A 135 18.50 8.25 -2.89
C ALA A 135 17.24 8.69 -2.14
N TYR A 136 16.10 8.09 -2.46
CA TYR A 136 14.84 8.36 -1.76
C TYR A 136 14.95 8.05 -0.26
N ALA A 137 15.50 6.89 0.11
CA ALA A 137 15.70 6.50 1.50
C ALA A 137 16.62 7.48 2.25
N ASP A 138 17.72 7.90 1.63
CA ASP A 138 18.66 8.87 2.19
C ASP A 138 17.97 10.22 2.46
N GLY A 139 17.08 10.65 1.56
CA GLY A 139 16.25 11.84 1.74
C GLY A 139 15.29 11.74 2.92
N VAL A 140 14.60 10.60 3.06
CA VAL A 140 13.74 10.32 4.22
C VAL A 140 14.57 10.36 5.52
N ASN A 141 15.74 9.73 5.52
CA ASN A 141 16.63 9.69 6.68
C ASN A 141 17.19 11.06 7.04
N ALA A 142 17.45 11.92 6.06
CA ALA A 142 17.83 13.30 6.30
C ALA A 142 16.72 14.09 7.01
N TYR A 143 15.45 13.86 6.65
CA TYR A 143 14.32 14.43 7.39
C TYR A 143 14.22 13.87 8.81
N LEU A 144 14.41 12.56 9.01
CA LEU A 144 14.41 11.96 10.35
C LEU A 144 15.49 12.57 11.25
N ALA A 145 16.71 12.73 10.73
CA ALA A 145 17.80 13.39 11.44
C ALA A 145 17.44 14.84 11.81
N GLN A 146 16.86 15.61 10.88
CA GLN A 146 16.40 16.97 11.14
C GLN A 146 15.29 17.03 12.21
N MET A 147 14.35 16.09 12.15
CA MET A 147 13.25 15.97 13.12
C MET A 147 13.80 15.71 14.53
N ASP A 148 14.78 14.82 14.66
CA ASP A 148 15.44 14.51 15.94
C ASP A 148 16.27 15.71 16.46
N GLU A 149 17.01 16.39 15.59
CA GLU A 149 17.82 17.56 15.97
C GLU A 149 16.99 18.76 16.41
N SER A 150 15.89 19.04 15.70
CA SER A 150 14.98 20.15 16.01
C SER A 150 14.08 19.86 17.20
N GLY A 151 13.75 18.58 17.42
CA GLY A 151 12.71 18.17 18.37
C GLY A 151 11.28 18.45 17.88
N ASP A 152 11.12 18.85 16.61
CA ASP A 152 9.81 19.10 15.97
C ASP A 152 9.16 17.77 15.55
N ILE A 153 8.96 16.88 16.51
CA ILE A 153 8.42 15.54 16.30
C ILE A 153 6.90 15.63 16.07
N PRO A 154 6.35 15.03 14.99
CA PRO A 154 4.92 14.92 14.78
C PRO A 154 4.17 14.41 16.02
N VAL A 155 2.93 14.90 16.19
CA VAL A 155 2.15 14.64 17.42
C VAL A 155 1.86 13.15 17.61
N GLU A 156 1.69 12.42 16.52
CA GLU A 156 1.40 10.99 16.49
C GLU A 156 2.53 10.18 17.14
N PHE A 157 3.79 10.45 16.75
CA PHE A 157 4.98 9.83 17.34
C PHE A 157 5.11 10.16 18.83
N ARG A 158 4.87 11.41 19.24
CA ARG A 158 4.92 11.81 20.66
C ARG A 158 3.84 11.15 21.51
N LEU A 159 2.62 10.97 20.97
CA LEU A 159 1.52 10.33 21.67
C LEU A 159 1.75 8.83 21.84
N LEU A 160 2.35 8.19 20.84
CA LEU A 160 2.72 6.77 20.89
C LEU A 160 4.06 6.52 21.59
N GLY A 161 4.86 7.56 21.79
CA GLY A 161 6.08 7.50 22.59
C GLY A 161 7.26 6.82 21.90
N TYR A 162 7.33 6.85 20.56
CA TYR A 162 8.44 6.27 19.80
C TYR A 162 8.96 7.22 18.71
N SER A 163 10.19 6.95 18.25
CA SER A 163 10.76 7.55 17.03
C SER A 163 10.88 6.46 15.96
N PRO A 164 10.58 6.76 14.69
CA PRO A 164 10.70 5.80 13.60
C PRO A 164 12.17 5.40 13.38
N GLU A 165 12.39 4.15 12.98
CA GLU A 165 13.71 3.66 12.58
C GLU A 165 14.15 4.27 11.24
N PRO A 166 15.45 4.24 10.89
CA PRO A 166 15.92 4.66 9.58
C PRO A 166 15.13 3.97 8.46
N TRP A 167 14.86 4.70 7.39
CA TRP A 167 14.22 4.21 6.18
C TRP A 167 15.22 3.45 5.31
N GLU A 168 14.81 2.28 4.82
CA GLU A 168 15.60 1.47 3.90
C GLU A 168 14.94 1.44 2.51
N PRO A 169 15.70 1.23 1.41
CA PRO A 169 15.14 0.95 0.07
C PRO A 169 14.01 -0.10 0.09
N LEU A 170 14.18 -1.11 0.94
CA LEU A 170 13.25 -2.21 1.11
C LEU A 170 11.89 -1.76 1.66
N ASP A 171 11.82 -0.69 2.46
CA ASP A 171 10.56 -0.17 3.00
C ASP A 171 9.66 0.35 1.88
N SER A 172 10.24 1.08 0.91
CA SER A 172 9.54 1.57 -0.27
C SER A 172 8.98 0.42 -1.13
N LEU A 173 9.79 -0.63 -1.34
CA LEU A 173 9.34 -1.82 -2.08
C LEU A 173 8.26 -2.59 -1.32
N THR A 174 8.37 -2.70 0.01
CA THR A 174 7.39 -3.40 0.84
C THR A 174 6.04 -2.67 0.80
N ILE A 175 6.01 -1.34 0.81
CA ILE A 175 4.78 -0.56 0.59
C ILE A 175 4.19 -0.83 -0.79
N GLY A 176 5.03 -0.90 -1.84
CA GLY A 176 4.57 -1.31 -3.17
C GLY A 176 3.88 -2.69 -3.19
N LYS A 177 4.47 -3.69 -2.51
CA LYS A 177 3.87 -5.03 -2.35
C LYS A 177 2.57 -5.00 -1.56
N TYR A 178 2.48 -4.15 -0.55
CA TYR A 178 1.25 -3.95 0.22
C TYR A 178 0.12 -3.38 -0.64
N MET A 179 0.42 -2.44 -1.54
CA MET A 179 -0.58 -1.94 -2.47
C MET A 179 -1.04 -3.01 -3.47
N ALA A 180 -0.14 -3.92 -3.89
CA ALA A 180 -0.54 -5.08 -4.67
C ALA A 180 -1.46 -6.02 -3.89
N TYR A 181 -1.25 -6.16 -2.57
CA TYR A 181 -2.11 -6.96 -1.69
C TYR A 181 -3.50 -6.32 -1.56
N ASP A 182 -3.55 -5.02 -1.27
CA ASP A 182 -4.78 -4.25 -1.09
C ASP A 182 -5.66 -4.26 -2.36
N LEU A 183 -5.02 -4.16 -3.53
CA LEU A 183 -5.72 -4.06 -4.82
C LEU A 183 -5.94 -5.41 -5.53
N GLY A 184 -5.17 -6.46 -5.18
CA GLY A 184 -5.14 -7.73 -5.92
C GLY A 184 -6.05 -8.85 -5.39
N GLY A 185 -6.76 -8.65 -4.28
CA GLY A 185 -7.34 -9.72 -3.48
C GLY A 185 -8.46 -10.54 -4.14
N THR A 186 -8.33 -11.88 -4.08
CA THR A 186 -9.39 -12.85 -4.39
C THR A 186 -9.40 -14.08 -3.45
N TRP A 187 -8.38 -14.28 -2.61
CA TRP A 187 -8.25 -15.51 -1.81
C TRP A 187 -9.37 -15.69 -0.78
N GLN A 188 -9.81 -14.65 -0.06
CA GLN A 188 -10.94 -14.75 0.87
C GLN A 188 -12.23 -15.13 0.12
N GLY A 189 -12.39 -14.65 -1.11
CA GLY A 189 -13.50 -15.04 -1.98
C GLY A 189 -13.42 -16.51 -2.39
N GLN A 190 -12.23 -17.04 -2.72
CA GLN A 190 -12.03 -18.47 -3.00
C GLN A 190 -12.29 -19.34 -1.77
N ALA A 191 -11.78 -18.93 -0.61
CA ALA A 191 -11.99 -19.56 0.69
C ALA A 191 -13.49 -19.61 1.05
N PHE A 192 -14.21 -18.50 0.85
CA PHE A 192 -15.66 -18.43 1.04
C PHE A 192 -16.41 -19.36 0.07
N ARG A 193 -16.02 -19.43 -1.20
CA ARG A 193 -16.64 -20.36 -2.17
C ARG A 193 -16.42 -21.81 -1.77
N TYR A 194 -15.24 -22.16 -1.25
CA TYR A 194 -14.98 -23.48 -0.69
C TYR A 194 -15.87 -23.76 0.52
N TRP A 195 -15.99 -22.82 1.47
CA TRP A 195 -16.90 -22.95 2.59
C TRP A 195 -18.35 -23.18 2.13
N LEU A 196 -18.81 -22.37 1.16
CA LEU A 196 -20.17 -22.38 0.63
C LEU A 196 -20.55 -23.76 0.08
N VAL A 197 -19.74 -24.31 -0.83
CA VAL A 197 -19.99 -25.64 -1.44
C VAL A 197 -20.01 -26.78 -0.41
N ASN A 198 -19.34 -26.63 0.73
CA ASN A 198 -19.29 -27.66 1.77
C ASN A 198 -20.36 -27.51 2.87
N ASN A 199 -21.02 -26.35 2.98
CA ASN A 199 -21.95 -26.05 4.07
C ASN A 199 -23.39 -25.79 3.63
N VAL A 200 -23.62 -25.46 2.35
CA VAL A 200 -24.96 -25.28 1.79
C VAL A 200 -25.19 -26.22 0.59
N SER A 201 -26.44 -26.37 0.17
CA SER A 201 -26.74 -27.13 -1.05
C SER A 201 -26.19 -26.43 -2.30
N GLU A 202 -25.95 -27.20 -3.36
CA GLU A 202 -25.49 -26.65 -4.65
C GLU A 202 -26.44 -25.56 -5.18
N GLU A 203 -27.75 -25.73 -4.99
CA GLU A 203 -28.77 -24.75 -5.38
C GLU A 203 -28.62 -23.43 -4.60
N GLU A 204 -28.46 -23.50 -3.27
CA GLU A 204 -28.22 -22.33 -2.42
C GLU A 204 -26.87 -21.66 -2.74
N ALA A 205 -25.84 -22.45 -3.03
CA ALA A 205 -24.52 -21.92 -3.40
C ALA A 205 -24.57 -21.13 -4.73
N ILE A 206 -25.30 -21.65 -5.72
CA ILE A 206 -25.50 -20.99 -7.02
C ILE A 206 -26.35 -19.72 -6.87
N ASP A 207 -27.38 -19.74 -6.02
CA ASP A 207 -28.24 -18.57 -5.76
C ASP A 207 -27.46 -17.43 -5.09
N LEU A 208 -26.51 -17.78 -4.19
CA LEU A 208 -25.63 -16.81 -3.52
C LEU A 208 -24.46 -16.30 -4.38
N MET A 209 -24.19 -16.92 -5.54
CA MET A 209 -23.17 -16.48 -6.48
C MET A 209 -23.81 -15.97 -7.79
N PRO A 210 -24.27 -14.72 -7.85
CA PRO A 210 -24.93 -14.19 -9.03
C PRO A 210 -23.97 -14.21 -10.23
N THR A 211 -24.33 -14.97 -11.26
CA THR A 211 -23.66 -14.90 -12.56
C THR A 211 -24.27 -13.76 -13.37
N TYR A 212 -23.41 -12.95 -14.00
CA TYR A 212 -23.90 -12.01 -15.00
C TYR A 212 -24.43 -12.83 -16.17
N LYS A 213 -25.74 -12.79 -16.40
CA LYS A 213 -26.36 -13.53 -17.52
C LYS A 213 -25.72 -13.09 -18.83
N GLU A 214 -25.59 -14.01 -19.79
CA GLU A 214 -25.13 -13.66 -21.16
C GLU A 214 -25.95 -12.51 -21.77
N ASP A 215 -27.23 -12.39 -21.36
CA ASP A 215 -28.16 -11.33 -21.77
C ASP A 215 -28.38 -10.25 -20.69
N GLY A 216 -27.49 -10.16 -19.71
CA GLY A 216 -27.58 -9.22 -18.60
C GLY A 216 -27.64 -7.77 -19.11
N PRO A 217 -28.55 -6.93 -18.58
CA PRO A 217 -28.73 -5.59 -19.12
C PRO A 217 -27.49 -4.74 -18.83
N ILE A 218 -26.83 -4.28 -19.88
CA ILE A 218 -25.79 -3.26 -19.79
C ILE A 218 -26.35 -1.99 -19.14
N ILE A 219 -25.55 -1.33 -18.30
CA ILE A 219 -25.93 -0.14 -17.49
C ILE A 219 -26.72 0.91 -18.30
N MET A 220 -26.42 1.02 -19.60
CA MET A 220 -27.09 1.90 -20.56
C MET A 220 -28.58 1.63 -20.82
N ASP A 221 -29.05 0.39 -20.67
CA ASP A 221 -30.45 0.01 -20.94
C ASP A 221 -31.34 0.08 -19.70
N VAL A 222 -30.78 -0.17 -18.51
CA VAL A 222 -31.48 -0.07 -17.22
C VAL A 222 -31.76 1.40 -16.85
N ALA A 223 -30.80 2.29 -17.10
CA ALA A 223 -30.93 3.72 -16.81
C ALA A 223 -31.99 4.43 -17.69
N LYS A 224 -32.32 3.86 -18.86
CA LYS A 224 -33.29 4.47 -19.78
C LYS A 224 -34.75 4.13 -19.46
N ASN A 225 -35.03 3.05 -18.74
CA ASN A 225 -36.37 2.45 -18.72
C ASN A 225 -36.96 2.11 -17.35
N THR A 226 -36.35 2.52 -16.23
CA THR A 226 -36.84 2.07 -14.92
C THR A 226 -36.94 3.18 -13.87
N ASP A 227 -38.13 3.29 -13.29
CA ASP A 227 -38.52 4.19 -12.20
C ASP A 227 -38.61 3.34 -10.90
N VAL A 228 -37.48 2.77 -10.49
CA VAL A 228 -37.41 1.80 -9.37
C VAL A 228 -36.69 2.46 -8.20
N ASP A 229 -37.32 2.42 -7.02
CA ASP A 229 -36.69 2.81 -5.76
C ASP A 229 -35.71 1.71 -5.34
N VAL A 230 -34.47 1.89 -5.79
CA VAL A 230 -33.36 0.94 -5.64
C VAL A 230 -33.06 0.67 -4.15
N LEU A 231 -33.37 1.60 -3.25
CA LEU A 231 -33.00 1.53 -1.83
C LEU A 231 -33.72 0.42 -1.05
N SER A 232 -34.98 0.11 -1.37
CA SER A 232 -35.74 -0.91 -0.62
C SER A 232 -35.30 -2.35 -0.91
N ALA A 233 -34.52 -2.58 -1.98
CA ALA A 233 -34.05 -3.91 -2.36
C ALA A 233 -32.75 -4.31 -1.64
N PHE A 234 -32.10 -3.40 -0.91
CA PHE A 234 -30.79 -3.60 -0.29
C PHE A 234 -30.80 -3.65 1.25
N GLU A 235 -31.98 -3.61 1.90
CA GLU A 235 -32.07 -3.53 3.37
C GLU A 235 -31.52 -4.76 4.13
N ASP A 236 -31.43 -5.95 3.49
CA ASP A 236 -31.06 -7.21 4.17
C ASP A 236 -29.76 -7.90 3.64
N VAL A 237 -28.98 -7.26 2.75
CA VAL A 237 -27.82 -7.91 2.07
C VAL A 237 -26.47 -7.31 2.50
N ALA A 238 -26.44 -6.47 3.53
CA ALA A 238 -25.29 -5.64 3.91
C ALA A 238 -23.97 -6.40 4.17
N ALA A 239 -24.02 -7.70 4.49
CA ALA A 239 -22.83 -8.53 4.70
C ALA A 239 -22.19 -9.07 3.41
N TYR A 240 -22.86 -8.98 2.26
CA TYR A 240 -22.42 -9.54 0.98
C TYR A 240 -22.37 -8.52 -0.16
N LEU A 241 -22.62 -7.24 0.14
CA LEU A 241 -22.44 -6.18 -0.86
C LEU A 241 -20.95 -5.95 -1.09
N PRO A 242 -20.46 -6.00 -2.34
CA PRO A 242 -19.13 -5.46 -2.63
C PRO A 242 -19.11 -4.01 -2.14
N GLU A 243 -18.00 -3.59 -1.53
CA GLU A 243 -17.83 -2.23 -1.02
C GLU A 243 -18.31 -1.23 -2.08
N PRO A 244 -19.39 -0.45 -1.81
CA PRO A 244 -20.04 0.39 -2.83
C PRO A 244 -19.12 1.48 -3.39
N PHE A 245 -17.95 1.65 -2.80
CA PHE A 245 -16.92 2.63 -3.17
C PHE A 245 -15.70 2.03 -3.87
N ASN A 246 -15.73 0.74 -4.22
CA ASN A 246 -14.66 0.11 -4.98
C ASN A 246 -14.92 0.26 -6.49
N GLY A 247 -14.00 0.92 -7.20
CA GLY A 247 -14.11 1.20 -8.62
C GLY A 247 -12.99 2.09 -9.13
N SER A 248 -12.98 2.36 -10.42
CA SER A 248 -12.17 3.42 -11.03
C SER A 248 -12.74 3.72 -12.41
N ASN A 249 -12.60 4.94 -12.90
CA ASN A 249 -12.87 5.26 -14.29
C ASN A 249 -11.56 5.63 -15.00
N ASN A 250 -11.42 5.20 -16.26
CA ASN A 250 -10.39 5.75 -17.15
C ASN A 250 -10.96 5.89 -18.57
N TRP A 251 -10.71 7.02 -19.23
CA TRP A 251 -11.07 7.21 -20.63
C TRP A 251 -9.90 7.83 -21.40
N VAL A 252 -9.73 7.39 -22.65
CA VAL A 252 -8.81 7.99 -23.61
C VAL A 252 -9.58 8.34 -24.88
N ILE A 253 -9.43 9.57 -25.35
CA ILE A 253 -10.00 10.07 -26.59
C ILE A 253 -8.86 10.37 -27.57
N SER A 254 -8.90 9.75 -28.75
CA SER A 254 -7.95 10.05 -29.84
C SER A 254 -8.00 11.52 -30.23
N GLY A 255 -6.86 12.10 -30.60
CA GLY A 255 -6.76 13.46 -31.13
C GLY A 255 -7.66 13.72 -32.35
N ASP A 256 -8.00 12.68 -33.13
CA ASP A 256 -8.98 12.76 -34.24
C ASP A 256 -10.38 13.20 -33.79
N HIS A 257 -10.68 13.09 -32.49
CA HIS A 257 -11.95 13.42 -31.88
C HIS A 257 -11.88 14.66 -30.97
N THR A 258 -10.74 15.37 -30.93
CA THR A 258 -10.55 16.54 -30.07
C THR A 258 -10.33 17.81 -30.91
N GLN A 259 -10.69 18.97 -30.36
CA GLN A 259 -10.52 20.24 -31.08
C GLN A 259 -9.03 20.60 -31.24
N SER A 260 -8.18 20.19 -30.30
CA SER A 260 -6.74 20.46 -30.31
C SER A 260 -5.96 19.56 -31.26
N GLY A 261 -6.53 18.41 -31.65
CA GLY A 261 -5.80 17.35 -32.36
C GLY A 261 -4.89 16.51 -31.45
N ALA A 262 -4.82 16.82 -30.16
CA ALA A 262 -4.07 16.06 -29.16
C ALA A 262 -4.99 15.06 -28.42
N PRO A 263 -4.48 13.89 -27.99
CA PRO A 263 -5.28 12.96 -27.20
C PRO A 263 -5.68 13.57 -25.85
N LEU A 264 -6.83 13.14 -25.32
CA LEU A 264 -7.26 13.46 -23.96
C LEU A 264 -7.31 12.17 -23.14
N LEU A 265 -6.73 12.20 -21.95
CA LEU A 265 -6.79 11.12 -20.96
C LEU A 265 -7.48 11.65 -19.70
N ALA A 266 -8.38 10.85 -19.14
CA ALA A 266 -8.96 11.05 -17.83
C ALA A 266 -8.73 9.78 -17.02
N ASP A 267 -8.10 9.92 -15.85
CA ASP A 267 -7.88 8.85 -14.87
C ASP A 267 -8.52 9.26 -13.54
N ASP A 268 -9.30 8.36 -12.96
CA ASP A 268 -10.15 8.61 -11.81
C ASP A 268 -10.19 7.36 -10.91
N PRO A 269 -9.08 7.08 -10.18
CA PRO A 269 -8.99 5.93 -9.28
C PRO A 269 -9.83 6.14 -8.02
N HIS A 270 -10.70 5.17 -7.67
CA HIS A 270 -11.50 5.24 -6.44
C HIS A 270 -10.90 4.33 -5.37
N LEU A 271 -10.26 4.97 -4.38
CA LEU A 271 -9.73 4.32 -3.20
C LEU A 271 -10.43 4.88 -1.95
N GLY A 272 -10.30 4.19 -0.82
CA GLY A 272 -10.90 4.62 0.43
C GLY A 272 -10.53 6.06 0.81
N LEU A 273 -11.53 6.88 1.16
CA LEU A 273 -11.29 8.24 1.62
C LEU A 273 -10.64 8.21 3.01
N ALA A 274 -9.43 8.73 3.09
CA ALA A 274 -8.65 8.83 4.32
C ALA A 274 -8.04 10.22 4.49
N THR A 275 -7.71 10.56 5.73
CA THR A 275 -6.91 11.75 6.07
C THR A 275 -5.71 11.28 6.88
N PRO A 276 -4.47 11.39 6.35
CA PRO A 276 -4.11 11.92 5.03
C PRO A 276 -4.59 11.03 3.85
N SER A 277 -4.77 11.64 2.67
CA SER A 277 -5.10 10.93 1.43
C SER A 277 -4.03 9.88 1.08
N ILE A 278 -4.43 8.78 0.45
CA ILE A 278 -3.51 7.76 -0.04
C ILE A 278 -2.58 8.30 -1.14
N TRP A 279 -3.12 9.13 -2.03
CA TRP A 279 -2.36 9.81 -3.07
C TRP A 279 -1.64 11.03 -2.50
N TYR A 280 -0.36 11.14 -2.86
CA TYR A 280 0.47 12.31 -2.65
C TYR A 280 0.90 12.85 -4.01
N GLU A 281 0.47 14.07 -4.34
CA GLU A 281 0.77 14.72 -5.61
C GLU A 281 2.14 15.39 -5.55
N THR A 282 2.93 15.25 -6.61
CA THR A 282 4.26 15.86 -6.72
C THR A 282 4.68 15.98 -8.18
N HIS A 283 5.61 16.89 -8.43
CA HIS A 283 6.23 17.11 -9.73
C HIS A 283 7.75 16.99 -9.61
N LEU A 284 8.35 16.18 -10.46
CA LEU A 284 9.78 15.90 -10.47
C LEU A 284 10.39 16.37 -11.79
N ARG A 285 11.41 17.22 -11.70
CA ARG A 285 12.15 17.74 -12.84
C ARG A 285 13.66 17.56 -12.64
N GLY A 286 14.26 16.74 -13.49
CA GLY A 286 15.68 16.45 -13.50
C GLY A 286 16.24 16.28 -14.91
N PRO A 287 17.46 15.76 -15.05
CA PRO A 287 18.13 15.65 -16.35
C PRO A 287 17.41 14.75 -17.37
N SER A 288 16.74 13.71 -16.89
CA SER A 288 16.12 12.63 -17.67
C SER A 288 14.61 12.56 -17.52
N VAL A 289 14.03 13.35 -16.61
CA VAL A 289 12.64 13.22 -16.18
C VAL A 289 12.03 14.60 -15.96
N ASP A 290 10.83 14.81 -16.48
CA ASP A 290 9.98 15.98 -16.21
C ASP A 290 8.55 15.42 -16.14
N VAL A 291 8.09 15.10 -14.94
CA VAL A 291 6.91 14.26 -14.71
C VAL A 291 6.07 14.79 -13.56
N ASN A 292 4.76 14.81 -13.75
CA ASN A 292 3.79 15.24 -12.74
C ASN A 292 2.76 14.14 -12.51
N GLY A 293 2.40 13.92 -11.26
CA GLY A 293 1.26 13.09 -10.91
C GLY A 293 1.25 12.73 -9.44
N VAL A 294 0.80 11.51 -9.14
CA VAL A 294 0.64 11.02 -7.78
C VAL A 294 1.47 9.78 -7.48
N ILE A 295 1.88 9.67 -6.22
CA ILE A 295 2.52 8.49 -5.63
C ILE A 295 1.75 7.98 -4.42
N PHE A 296 2.09 6.78 -3.98
CA PHE A 296 1.92 6.37 -2.60
C PHE A 296 3.05 6.97 -1.75
N ALA A 297 2.71 7.59 -0.62
CA ALA A 297 3.72 8.15 0.28
C ALA A 297 4.69 7.04 0.73
N GLY A 298 5.99 7.24 0.49
CA GLY A 298 7.02 6.22 0.73
C GLY A 298 7.48 5.46 -0.52
N VAL A 299 6.93 5.74 -1.71
CA VAL A 299 7.33 5.10 -2.98
C VAL A 299 7.85 6.17 -3.96
N PRO A 300 9.10 6.07 -4.46
CA PRO A 300 9.66 7.06 -5.39
C PRO A 300 9.04 7.02 -6.79
N GLY A 301 9.24 8.09 -7.56
CA GLY A 301 8.75 8.24 -8.94
C GLY A 301 7.36 8.90 -9.02
N ILE A 302 6.59 8.58 -10.06
CA ILE A 302 5.19 8.95 -10.26
C ILE A 302 4.43 7.71 -10.74
N ILE A 303 3.43 7.28 -10.00
CA ILE A 303 2.68 6.05 -10.28
C ILE A 303 1.60 6.30 -11.33
N LEU A 304 0.84 7.39 -11.17
CA LEU A 304 -0.19 7.84 -12.11
C LEU A 304 0.09 9.28 -12.47
N GLY A 305 0.07 9.62 -13.76
CA GLY A 305 0.45 10.96 -14.16
C GLY A 305 0.79 11.09 -15.64
N HIS A 306 1.62 12.08 -15.93
CA HIS A 306 2.08 12.36 -17.27
C HIS A 306 3.43 13.07 -17.27
N ASN A 307 4.12 13.00 -18.40
CA ASN A 307 5.22 13.87 -18.76
C ASN A 307 4.85 14.69 -20.01
N ASP A 308 5.82 15.34 -20.64
CA ASP A 308 5.61 16.14 -21.84
C ASP A 308 5.09 15.35 -23.06
N GLU A 309 5.33 14.03 -23.10
CA GLU A 309 5.09 13.19 -24.28
C GLU A 309 3.99 12.13 -24.07
N ILE A 310 3.82 11.64 -22.84
CA ILE A 310 2.95 10.51 -22.50
C ILE A 310 2.17 10.78 -21.21
N ALA A 311 0.90 10.37 -21.20
CA ALA A 311 0.05 10.31 -20.00
C ALA A 311 -0.43 8.87 -19.76
N TRP A 312 -0.56 8.48 -18.51
CA TRP A 312 -1.05 7.15 -18.12
C TRP A 312 -1.87 7.21 -16.84
N GLY A 313 -2.73 6.21 -16.70
CA GLY A 313 -3.58 5.99 -15.54
C GLY A 313 -3.80 4.50 -15.34
N VAL A 314 -4.29 4.10 -14.17
CA VAL A 314 -4.52 2.69 -13.85
C VAL A 314 -5.87 2.51 -13.19
N THR A 315 -6.53 1.41 -13.58
CA THR A 315 -7.80 0.99 -13.00
C THR A 315 -7.69 -0.46 -12.58
N ASN A 316 -8.24 -0.81 -11.42
CA ASN A 316 -8.23 -2.19 -10.97
C ASN A 316 -9.11 -3.06 -11.89
N VAL A 317 -8.55 -4.14 -12.42
CA VAL A 317 -9.25 -5.10 -13.28
C VAL A 317 -9.68 -6.36 -12.53
N GLY A 318 -9.42 -6.44 -11.23
CA GLY A 318 -9.66 -7.62 -10.40
C GLY A 318 -8.99 -8.88 -10.96
N PRO A 319 -7.67 -8.85 -11.27
CA PRO A 319 -7.04 -9.97 -11.95
C PRO A 319 -6.96 -11.18 -11.01
N ASP A 320 -7.18 -12.38 -11.55
CA ASP A 320 -7.03 -13.62 -10.79
C ASP A 320 -5.54 -13.95 -10.67
N VAL A 321 -4.89 -13.38 -9.65
CA VAL A 321 -3.45 -13.50 -9.41
C VAL A 321 -3.09 -14.33 -8.18
N GLN A 322 -4.10 -14.71 -7.39
CA GLN A 322 -3.99 -15.48 -6.16
C GLN A 322 -4.69 -16.82 -6.36
N GLU A 323 -4.06 -17.92 -5.95
CA GLU A 323 -4.65 -19.26 -5.97
C GLU A 323 -4.50 -19.90 -4.59
N LEU A 324 -5.59 -20.43 -4.04
CA LEU A 324 -5.58 -21.20 -2.81
C LEU A 324 -5.47 -22.70 -3.10
N TYR A 325 -4.37 -23.28 -2.64
CA TYR A 325 -4.14 -24.72 -2.68
C TYR A 325 -4.62 -25.36 -1.37
N LEU A 326 -5.40 -26.44 -1.49
CA LEU A 326 -5.75 -27.30 -0.37
C LEU A 326 -4.64 -28.32 -0.16
N GLU A 327 -3.92 -28.18 0.93
CA GLU A 327 -2.80 -29.02 1.32
C GLU A 327 -3.26 -30.03 2.34
N LYS A 328 -3.01 -31.32 2.08
CA LYS A 328 -3.32 -32.37 3.05
C LYS A 328 -2.19 -32.45 4.07
N ARG A 329 -2.49 -32.14 5.33
CA ARG A 329 -1.53 -32.18 6.45
C ARG A 329 -1.35 -33.62 6.93
N ASN A 330 -0.13 -34.00 7.30
CA ASN A 330 0.14 -35.29 7.91
C ASN A 330 -0.47 -35.31 9.33
N PRO A 331 -1.36 -36.25 9.66
CA PRO A 331 -1.94 -36.36 11.00
C PRO A 331 -0.91 -36.58 12.13
N ASP A 332 0.25 -37.12 11.78
CA ASP A 332 1.32 -37.44 12.75
C ASP A 332 2.41 -36.34 12.83
N ASP A 333 2.48 -35.42 11.86
CA ASP A 333 3.47 -34.33 11.80
C ASP A 333 2.89 -33.07 11.13
N PRO A 334 2.66 -31.96 11.88
CA PRO A 334 2.01 -30.78 11.35
C PRO A 334 2.84 -30.02 10.29
N TYR A 335 4.12 -30.34 10.14
CA TYR A 335 5.02 -29.73 9.16
C TYR A 335 5.19 -30.58 7.89
N GLN A 336 4.49 -31.71 7.78
CA GLN A 336 4.49 -32.54 6.57
C GLN A 336 3.18 -32.46 5.79
N PHE A 337 3.32 -32.43 4.47
CA PHE A 337 2.19 -32.32 3.53
C PHE A 337 2.27 -33.38 2.44
N LEU A 338 1.12 -33.81 1.92
CA LEU A 338 1.06 -34.84 0.89
C LEU A 338 1.19 -34.21 -0.50
N TYR A 339 2.12 -34.70 -1.31
CA TYR A 339 2.25 -34.32 -2.71
C TYR A 339 2.63 -35.53 -3.57
N GLU A 340 1.91 -35.78 -4.67
CA GLU A 340 2.13 -36.94 -5.56
C GLU A 340 2.23 -38.28 -4.78
N ASP A 341 1.34 -38.48 -3.80
CA ASP A 341 1.26 -39.63 -2.90
C ASP A 341 2.46 -39.81 -1.94
N GLU A 342 3.35 -38.83 -1.83
CA GLU A 342 4.49 -38.83 -0.90
C GLU A 342 4.39 -37.68 0.11
N TRP A 343 4.74 -37.95 1.37
CA TRP A 343 4.85 -36.92 2.40
C TRP A 343 6.17 -36.17 2.23
N TYR A 344 6.11 -34.84 2.25
CA TYR A 344 7.30 -33.98 2.22
C TYR A 344 7.28 -32.97 3.36
N ASP A 345 8.46 -32.58 3.84
CA ASP A 345 8.63 -31.54 4.87
C ASP A 345 8.46 -30.14 4.24
N ALA A 346 7.57 -29.33 4.81
CA ALA A 346 7.48 -27.91 4.45
C ALA A 346 8.63 -27.10 5.04
N ASP A 347 8.90 -25.94 4.43
CA ASP A 347 9.84 -24.98 4.99
C ASP A 347 9.18 -24.27 6.19
N VAL A 348 9.90 -24.17 7.31
CA VAL A 348 9.44 -23.45 8.50
C VAL A 348 10.38 -22.27 8.75
N ILE A 349 9.83 -21.07 8.62
CA ILE A 349 10.54 -19.82 8.88
C ILE A 349 10.13 -19.34 10.27
N MET A 350 11.12 -19.18 11.15
CA MET A 350 10.91 -18.54 12.45
C MET A 350 11.03 -17.03 12.30
N GLU A 351 9.94 -16.32 12.53
CA GLU A 351 9.88 -14.86 12.58
C GLU A 351 9.86 -14.40 14.04
N GLU A 352 10.60 -13.34 14.35
CA GLU A 352 10.57 -12.68 15.67
C GLU A 352 9.71 -11.42 15.57
N ILE A 353 8.64 -11.37 16.37
CA ILE A 353 7.73 -10.23 16.42
C ILE A 353 7.95 -9.48 17.74
N VAL A 354 8.45 -8.25 17.64
CA VAL A 354 8.63 -7.37 18.79
C VAL A 354 7.29 -6.72 19.14
N VAL A 355 6.96 -6.69 20.44
CA VAL A 355 5.67 -6.19 20.95
C VAL A 355 5.93 -5.17 22.05
N ASP A 356 5.35 -3.98 21.95
CA ASP A 356 5.43 -2.98 23.00
C ASP A 356 4.86 -3.53 24.33
N GLY A 357 5.63 -3.36 25.41
CA GLY A 357 5.32 -3.88 26.73
C GLY A 357 5.73 -5.33 27.00
N TYR A 358 6.33 -6.05 26.04
CA TYR A 358 6.86 -7.40 26.24
C TYR A 358 8.38 -7.35 26.48
N ASP A 359 8.89 -8.22 27.35
CA ASP A 359 10.33 -8.28 27.64
C ASP A 359 11.14 -9.00 26.54
N GLU A 360 10.51 -9.93 25.81
CA GLU A 360 11.13 -10.74 24.76
C GLU A 360 10.21 -10.80 23.52
N PRO A 361 10.77 -10.91 22.30
CA PRO A 361 9.97 -11.05 21.09
C PRO A 361 9.10 -12.32 21.10
N VAL A 362 7.91 -12.21 20.50
CA VAL A 362 7.04 -13.36 20.24
C VAL A 362 7.60 -14.14 19.05
N GLN A 363 7.90 -15.41 19.27
CA GLN A 363 8.31 -16.32 18.20
C GLN A 363 7.08 -16.74 17.39
N HIS A 364 7.17 -16.62 16.07
CA HIS A 364 6.09 -16.91 15.15
C HIS A 364 6.55 -17.84 14.03
N GLU A 365 5.88 -18.98 13.89
CA GLU A 365 6.17 -19.96 12.86
C GLU A 365 5.42 -19.64 11.57
N VAL A 366 6.15 -19.48 10.48
CA VAL A 366 5.59 -19.37 9.13
C VAL A 366 5.91 -20.64 8.36
N VAL A 367 4.88 -21.48 8.17
CA VAL A 367 4.99 -22.70 7.38
C VAL A 367 4.75 -22.37 5.90
N VAL A 368 5.73 -22.68 5.07
CA VAL A 368 5.71 -22.46 3.62
C VAL A 368 5.74 -23.80 2.92
N THR A 369 4.64 -24.11 2.24
CA THR A 369 4.53 -25.28 1.38
C THR A 369 5.15 -24.98 0.02
N ARG A 370 5.21 -26.01 -0.84
CA ARG A 370 5.63 -25.83 -2.24
C ARG A 370 4.77 -24.85 -3.03
N HIS A 371 3.52 -24.61 -2.62
CA HIS A 371 2.60 -23.69 -3.29
C HIS A 371 2.63 -22.29 -2.66
N GLY A 372 3.06 -22.17 -1.39
CA GLY A 372 3.26 -20.90 -0.71
C GLY A 372 2.95 -20.97 0.80
N PRO A 373 2.91 -19.80 1.49
CA PRO A 373 2.64 -19.75 2.92
C PRO A 373 1.23 -20.26 3.25
N LEU A 374 1.11 -20.93 4.39
CA LEU A 374 -0.19 -21.35 4.92
C LEU A 374 -0.95 -20.17 5.51
N LEU A 375 -2.14 -19.89 4.99
CA LEU A 375 -3.04 -18.86 5.52
C LEU A 375 -4.20 -19.42 6.35
N SER A 376 -4.39 -20.74 6.35
CA SER A 376 -5.51 -21.38 7.05
C SER A 376 -5.58 -21.04 8.55
N GLU A 377 -4.43 -20.80 9.18
CA GLU A 377 -4.35 -20.43 10.60
C GLU A 377 -5.02 -19.07 10.89
N TYR A 378 -5.29 -18.25 9.87
CA TYR A 378 -5.96 -16.95 9.97
C TYR A 378 -7.35 -16.90 9.34
N SER A 379 -7.89 -18.05 8.93
CA SER A 379 -9.20 -18.14 8.30
C SER A 379 -10.15 -19.02 9.13
N ASP A 380 -10.77 -18.44 10.16
CA ASP A 380 -11.94 -19.02 10.86
C ASP A 380 -13.19 -18.77 9.98
N PRO A 381 -14.06 -19.75 9.64
CA PRO A 381 -14.23 -21.13 10.15
C PRO A 381 -13.61 -22.24 9.27
N LEU A 382 -12.59 -21.92 8.50
CA LEU A 382 -11.99 -22.84 7.53
C LEU A 382 -10.82 -23.68 8.08
N GLN A 383 -10.48 -23.50 9.35
CA GLN A 383 -9.50 -24.36 10.04
C GLN A 383 -10.03 -25.80 10.12
N GLN A 384 -9.34 -26.72 9.45
CA GLN A 384 -9.58 -28.16 9.57
C GLN A 384 -8.27 -28.85 9.97
N GLU A 385 -8.34 -29.88 10.80
CA GLU A 385 -7.12 -30.53 11.34
C GLU A 385 -6.27 -31.20 10.25
N ASP A 386 -6.89 -31.72 9.19
CA ASP A 386 -6.25 -32.50 8.13
C ASP A 386 -6.06 -31.74 6.80
N VAL A 387 -6.61 -30.52 6.70
CA VAL A 387 -6.54 -29.68 5.49
C VAL A 387 -6.06 -28.27 5.84
N ALA A 388 -4.98 -27.84 5.20
CA ALA A 388 -4.46 -26.49 5.28
C ALA A 388 -4.62 -25.75 3.94
N MET A 389 -4.66 -24.42 3.97
CA MET A 389 -4.77 -23.58 2.77
C MET A 389 -3.46 -22.84 2.53
N ALA A 390 -2.78 -23.13 1.41
CA ALA A 390 -1.58 -22.43 0.97
C ALA A 390 -1.91 -21.40 -0.10
N LEU A 391 -1.38 -20.18 0.04
CA LEU A 391 -1.56 -19.13 -0.96
C LEU A 391 -0.41 -19.13 -1.96
N ARG A 392 -0.72 -19.38 -3.23
CA ARG A 392 0.16 -19.05 -4.35
C ARG A 392 -0.22 -17.70 -4.92
N TRP A 393 0.69 -16.73 -4.84
CA TRP A 393 0.46 -15.39 -5.39
C TRP A 393 1.66 -14.94 -6.22
N THR A 394 1.41 -14.31 -7.38
CA THR A 394 2.48 -13.82 -8.26
C THR A 394 3.36 -12.77 -7.60
N ALA A 395 2.84 -11.97 -6.65
CA ALA A 395 3.63 -10.96 -5.97
C ALA A 395 4.61 -11.52 -4.92
N HIS A 396 4.49 -12.80 -4.56
CA HIS A 396 5.51 -13.51 -3.76
C HIS A 396 6.77 -13.83 -4.58
N ASP A 397 6.68 -13.87 -5.91
CA ASP A 397 7.86 -14.04 -6.76
C ASP A 397 8.60 -12.70 -6.92
N PRO A 398 9.91 -12.74 -7.20
CA PRO A 398 10.65 -11.56 -7.64
C PRO A 398 10.03 -10.91 -8.88
N THR A 399 9.75 -9.61 -8.78
CA THR A 399 9.13 -8.79 -9.82
C THR A 399 9.70 -7.37 -9.83
N LYS A 400 9.54 -6.64 -10.95
CA LYS A 400 10.21 -5.35 -11.25
C LYS A 400 9.22 -4.21 -11.50
N GLU A 401 8.09 -4.23 -10.80
CA GLU A 401 6.97 -3.30 -10.99
C GLU A 401 7.38 -1.83 -10.76
N LEU A 402 8.14 -1.55 -9.70
CA LEU A 402 8.57 -0.17 -9.41
C LEU A 402 9.67 0.30 -10.36
N GLU A 403 10.61 -0.57 -10.75
CA GLU A 403 11.58 -0.28 -11.81
C GLU A 403 10.84 0.10 -13.11
N ALA A 404 9.79 -0.65 -13.47
CA ALA A 404 8.97 -0.33 -14.65
C ALA A 404 8.27 1.03 -14.54
N ILE A 405 7.80 1.43 -13.34
CA ILE A 405 7.21 2.75 -13.09
C ILE A 405 8.25 3.86 -13.25
N LEU A 406 9.43 3.70 -12.67
CA LEU A 406 10.54 4.67 -12.80
C LEU A 406 10.95 4.85 -14.27
N GLU A 407 10.98 3.77 -15.05
CA GLU A 407 11.26 3.83 -16.49
C GLU A 407 10.11 4.45 -17.30
N ILE A 408 8.85 4.24 -16.90
CA ILE A 408 7.68 4.93 -17.49
C ILE A 408 7.80 6.44 -17.33
N ASN A 409 8.27 6.93 -16.18
CA ASN A 409 8.44 8.36 -15.94
C ASN A 409 9.41 9.02 -16.93
N LYS A 410 10.40 8.28 -17.41
CA LYS A 410 11.42 8.72 -18.38
C LYS A 410 11.01 8.50 -19.85
N ALA A 411 9.83 7.91 -20.11
CA ALA A 411 9.42 7.54 -21.46
C ALA A 411 9.20 8.78 -22.35
N SER A 412 9.89 8.83 -23.49
CA SER A 412 9.83 9.97 -24.45
C SER A 412 8.93 9.71 -25.65
N ASN A 413 8.36 8.51 -25.77
CA ASN A 413 7.43 8.15 -26.84
C ASN A 413 6.65 6.87 -26.47
N TRP A 414 5.66 6.53 -27.31
CA TRP A 414 4.81 5.35 -27.12
C TRP A 414 5.58 4.02 -27.13
N GLU A 415 6.66 3.90 -27.91
CA GLU A 415 7.43 2.65 -28.00
C GLU A 415 8.23 2.39 -26.72
N SER A 416 8.90 3.42 -26.18
CA SER A 416 9.57 3.32 -24.88
C SER A 416 8.56 3.06 -23.76
N PHE A 417 7.43 3.77 -23.75
CA PHE A 417 6.36 3.57 -22.77
C PHE A 417 5.84 2.12 -22.81
N PHE A 418 5.49 1.61 -24.00
CA PHE A 418 4.94 0.27 -24.14
C PHE A 418 5.95 -0.83 -23.75
N THR A 419 7.24 -0.60 -23.99
CA THR A 419 8.30 -1.54 -23.57
C THR A 419 8.38 -1.63 -22.05
N CYS A 420 8.37 -0.50 -21.35
CA CYS A 420 8.38 -0.45 -19.88
C CYS A 420 7.09 -1.05 -19.31
N PHE A 421 5.94 -0.71 -19.88
CA PHE A 421 4.63 -1.24 -19.47
C PHE A 421 4.55 -2.78 -19.56
N ARG A 422 5.24 -3.41 -20.51
CA ARG A 422 5.28 -4.88 -20.59
C ARG A 422 5.99 -5.54 -19.40
N ILE A 423 6.96 -4.87 -18.80
CA ILE A 423 7.64 -5.34 -17.58
C ILE A 423 6.64 -5.32 -16.42
N LEU A 424 5.92 -4.21 -16.26
CA LEU A 424 4.84 -4.05 -15.28
C LEU A 424 3.76 -5.13 -15.45
N PHE A 425 3.29 -5.38 -16.68
CA PHE A 425 2.27 -6.40 -16.95
C PHE A 425 2.77 -7.82 -16.73
N SER A 426 4.06 -8.09 -16.99
CA SER A 426 4.66 -9.42 -16.73
C SER A 426 4.72 -9.73 -15.24
N ALA A 427 4.84 -8.73 -14.36
CA ALA A 427 4.76 -8.92 -12.91
C ALA A 427 3.35 -9.37 -12.48
N CYS A 428 2.32 -8.81 -13.11
CA CYS A 428 0.91 -9.09 -12.79
C CYS A 428 0.33 -10.36 -13.45
N SER A 429 1.03 -11.00 -14.40
CA SER A 429 0.48 -12.09 -15.24
C SER A 429 1.18 -13.45 -15.09
N LYS A 430 2.05 -13.62 -14.08
CA LYS A 430 2.86 -14.85 -13.88
C LYS A 430 2.06 -16.12 -13.51
N LEU A 431 0.73 -16.13 -13.53
CA LEU A 431 -0.08 -17.36 -13.49
C LEU A 431 -0.23 -17.96 -14.89
N ARG A 432 0.84 -18.60 -15.37
CA ARG A 432 0.67 -19.62 -16.41
C ARG A 432 0.15 -20.88 -15.72
N LEU A 433 -1.12 -21.20 -16.00
CA LEU A 433 -1.74 -22.52 -15.83
C LEU A 433 -0.72 -23.63 -16.14
N ARG A 434 -0.05 -24.16 -15.12
CA ARG A 434 0.46 -25.51 -15.16
C ARG A 434 -0.74 -26.38 -14.85
N ARG A 435 -1.25 -27.05 -15.88
CA ARG A 435 -2.26 -28.11 -15.68
C ARG A 435 -1.71 -29.12 -14.66
N PRO A 436 -2.60 -29.70 -13.83
CA PRO A 436 -2.22 -30.74 -12.87
C PRO A 436 -1.47 -31.89 -13.53
#